data_AF-Q6CKW2-F1
#
_entry.id   AF-Q6CKW2-F1
#
_cell.length_a   1.000
_cell.length_b   1.000
_cell.length_c   1.000
_cell.angle_alpha   90.00
_cell.angle_beta   90.00
_cell.angle_gamma   90.00
#
_symmetry.space_group_name_H-M   'P 1'
#
loop_
_entity.id
_entity.type
_entity.pdbx_description
1 polymer ?
#
loop_
_entity_poly.entity_id
_entity_poly.type
_entity_poly.pdbx_seq_one_letter_code
_entity_poly.pdbx_strand_id
1 'polypeptide(L)'
;MMSQKSFQVVDTTRLEQLLDDDRFRLNLQPVDIEKEHAQECLDLYVKGDLKECLELMYEYGLLNSNKMQTSLKSWQLMMDCVSQMNNVGVIGTSLDKRLKEWFTNEELLLRLIKMKPLSDQLIITYQFFYSSLKFWKRNVKQNYEHIDELSISCKELLLQTSRRCQTVTEIQNLSQILDFLIFDVQIETLQKKASITMYTRFCQLDDKLQSKLKANKVKHAQSVDIDTYFREKLQPKPKPKPKSKSRSLKPKNQVQIGAATTSTSTTAVIAPASTQRMNLSYIRRLTTYLPRWLPVWAQSVQWSPQLLASLIIFAISMVLPLARRSKTFNIIWMHSKDKASTIVRLFIHAVNTLASL
;
A
#
# COMPACT_ATOMS: atom_id res chain seq x y z
N MET A 1 -61.31 -67.02 -56.25
CA MET A 1 -61.31 -65.60 -55.86
C MET A 1 -60.73 -65.49 -54.46
N MET A 2 -59.42 -65.22 -54.35
CA MET A 2 -58.74 -64.97 -53.08
C MET A 2 -58.44 -63.48 -53.00
N SER A 3 -58.96 -62.81 -51.97
CA SER A 3 -58.69 -61.40 -51.69
C SER A 3 -57.55 -61.30 -50.69
N GLN A 4 -56.40 -60.79 -51.14
CA GLN A 4 -55.29 -60.41 -50.29
C GLN A 4 -55.63 -59.09 -49.59
N LYS A 5 -55.66 -59.09 -48.26
CA LYS A 5 -55.67 -57.87 -47.45
C LYS A 5 -54.26 -57.28 -47.43
N SER A 6 -54.09 -56.10 -48.02
CA SER A 6 -52.91 -55.27 -47.87
C SER A 6 -52.87 -54.69 -46.45
N PHE A 7 -51.74 -54.89 -45.77
CA PHE A 7 -51.39 -54.16 -44.56
C PHE A 7 -51.10 -52.70 -44.95
N GLN A 8 -51.93 -51.78 -44.48
CA GLN A 8 -51.63 -50.35 -44.55
C GLN A 8 -50.50 -50.06 -43.56
N VAL A 9 -49.38 -49.59 -44.11
CA VAL A 9 -48.29 -48.95 -43.37
C VAL A 9 -48.90 -47.72 -42.68
N VAL A 10 -48.96 -47.76 -41.35
CA VAL A 10 -49.45 -46.66 -40.54
C VAL A 10 -48.49 -45.50 -40.67
N ASP A 11 -49.01 -44.41 -41.21
CA ASP A 11 -48.43 -43.09 -41.36
C ASP A 11 -47.50 -42.67 -40.20
N THR A 12 -46.19 -42.73 -40.44
CA THR A 12 -45.15 -42.09 -39.60
C THR A 12 -45.22 -40.56 -39.69
N THR A 13 -46.01 -40.02 -40.62
CA THR A 13 -46.19 -38.58 -40.86
C THR A 13 -46.92 -37.86 -39.71
N ARG A 14 -47.63 -38.58 -38.83
CA ARG A 14 -48.38 -37.96 -37.72
C ARG A 14 -47.52 -37.58 -36.52
N LEU A 15 -46.40 -38.26 -36.28
CA LEU A 15 -45.55 -37.99 -35.12
C LEU A 15 -44.64 -36.77 -35.36
N GLU A 16 -44.07 -36.67 -36.57
CA GLU A 16 -43.26 -35.53 -36.99
C GLU A 16 -44.13 -34.25 -37.05
N GLN A 17 -45.38 -34.35 -37.49
CA GLN A 17 -46.33 -33.24 -37.49
C GLN A 17 -46.84 -32.84 -36.08
N LEU A 18 -46.79 -33.73 -35.09
CA LEU A 18 -47.11 -33.42 -33.70
C LEU A 18 -45.94 -32.77 -32.95
N LEU A 19 -44.70 -33.05 -33.38
CA LEU A 19 -43.48 -32.45 -32.84
C LEU A 19 -43.21 -31.04 -33.38
N ASP A 20 -43.71 -30.72 -34.57
CA ASP A 20 -43.59 -29.40 -35.21
C ASP A 20 -44.80 -28.48 -34.93
N ASP A 21 -45.70 -28.85 -34.02
CA ASP A 21 -46.82 -28.02 -33.61
C ASP A 21 -46.29 -26.79 -32.86
N ASP A 22 -46.52 -25.58 -33.40
CA ASP A 22 -46.05 -24.31 -32.85
C ASP A 22 -46.52 -24.05 -31.40
N ARG A 23 -47.48 -24.85 -30.90
CA ARG A 23 -47.92 -24.86 -29.49
C ARG A 23 -46.92 -25.50 -28.53
N PHE A 24 -46.06 -26.41 -29.00
CA PHE A 24 -44.95 -26.99 -28.23
C PHE A 24 -43.66 -26.20 -28.37
N ARG A 25 -43.60 -25.23 -29.29
CA ARG A 25 -42.59 -24.18 -29.31
C ARG A 25 -42.91 -23.17 -28.20
N LEU A 26 -42.83 -23.64 -26.95
CA LEU A 26 -42.75 -22.82 -25.74
C LEU A 26 -41.65 -21.79 -25.99
N ASN A 27 -42.02 -20.56 -26.39
CA ASN A 27 -41.16 -19.41 -26.64
C ASN A 27 -39.70 -19.65 -26.23
N LEU A 28 -38.95 -20.37 -27.07
CA LEU A 28 -37.52 -20.56 -26.91
C LEU A 28 -36.93 -19.23 -27.32
N GLN A 29 -37.08 -18.22 -26.45
CA GLN A 29 -36.15 -17.11 -26.46
C GLN A 29 -34.77 -17.76 -26.46
N PRO A 30 -33.87 -17.37 -27.39
CA PRO A 30 -32.53 -17.92 -27.37
C PRO A 30 -32.02 -17.76 -25.95
N VAL A 31 -31.74 -18.88 -25.29
CA VAL A 31 -31.18 -18.87 -23.93
C VAL A 31 -29.94 -18.02 -24.05
N ASP A 32 -29.94 -16.90 -23.35
CA ASP A 32 -28.83 -15.98 -23.36
C ASP A 32 -27.72 -16.65 -22.57
N ILE A 33 -26.90 -17.46 -23.27
CA ILE A 33 -25.84 -18.30 -22.72
C ILE A 33 -24.92 -17.45 -21.82
N GLU A 34 -24.72 -16.16 -22.14
CA GLU A 34 -23.95 -15.25 -21.31
C GLU A 34 -24.61 -14.94 -19.96
N LYS A 35 -25.95 -14.81 -19.93
CA LYS A 35 -26.69 -14.61 -18.67
C LYS A 35 -26.71 -15.88 -17.84
N GLU A 36 -26.81 -17.04 -18.47
CA GLU A 36 -26.73 -18.33 -17.78
C GLU A 36 -25.36 -18.50 -17.11
N HIS A 37 -24.27 -18.26 -17.86
CA HIS A 37 -22.90 -18.27 -17.33
C HIS A 37 -22.67 -17.25 -16.21
N ALA A 38 -23.22 -16.04 -16.34
CA ALA A 38 -23.14 -15.04 -15.28
C ALA A 38 -23.92 -15.46 -14.02
N GLN A 39 -25.08 -16.10 -14.18
CA GLN A 39 -25.89 -16.61 -13.08
C GLN A 39 -25.19 -17.77 -12.35
N GLU A 40 -24.58 -18.68 -13.10
CA GLU A 40 -23.81 -19.80 -12.52
C GLU A 40 -22.62 -19.30 -11.68
N CYS A 41 -21.89 -18.29 -12.16
CA CYS A 41 -20.85 -17.63 -11.36
C CYS A 41 -21.41 -16.98 -10.09
N LEU A 42 -22.57 -16.31 -10.17
CA LEU A 42 -23.22 -15.72 -9.00
C LEU A 42 -23.67 -16.79 -8.00
N ASP A 43 -24.18 -17.92 -8.47
CA ASP A 43 -24.61 -19.02 -7.61
C ASP A 43 -23.43 -19.61 -6.84
N LEU A 44 -22.26 -19.76 -7.49
CA LEU A 44 -21.02 -20.19 -6.83
C LEU A 44 -20.49 -19.17 -5.82
N TYR A 45 -20.59 -17.88 -6.15
CA TYR A 45 -20.26 -16.82 -5.21
C TYR A 45 -21.15 -16.88 -3.95
N VAL A 46 -22.47 -17.10 -4.11
CA VAL A 46 -23.40 -17.25 -2.99
C VAL A 46 -23.14 -18.52 -2.17
N LYS A 47 -22.72 -19.61 -2.82
CA LYS A 47 -22.31 -20.85 -2.14
C LYS A 47 -21.00 -20.70 -1.35
N GLY A 48 -20.21 -19.67 -1.63
CA GLY A 48 -18.92 -19.39 -0.98
C GLY A 48 -17.72 -20.01 -1.68
N ASP A 49 -17.91 -20.61 -2.85
CA ASP A 49 -16.86 -21.23 -3.67
C ASP A 49 -16.15 -20.17 -4.54
N LEU A 50 -15.50 -19.21 -3.88
CA LEU A 50 -14.93 -18.01 -4.51
C LEU A 50 -13.85 -18.31 -5.54
N LYS A 51 -13.06 -19.37 -5.32
CA LYS A 51 -12.00 -19.78 -6.25
C LYS A 51 -12.59 -20.27 -7.56
N GLU A 52 -13.53 -21.20 -7.48
CA GLU A 52 -14.20 -21.80 -8.63
C GLU A 52 -15.02 -20.76 -9.37
N CYS A 53 -15.67 -19.83 -8.66
CA CYS A 53 -16.32 -18.67 -9.25
C CYS A 53 -15.34 -17.85 -10.12
N LEU A 54 -14.14 -17.53 -9.64
CA LEU A 54 -13.18 -16.75 -10.42
C LEU A 54 -12.62 -17.53 -11.62
N GLU A 55 -12.41 -18.84 -11.46
CA GLU A 55 -11.95 -19.72 -12.55
C GLU A 55 -13.02 -19.83 -13.65
N LEU A 56 -14.29 -20.02 -13.30
CA LEU A 56 -15.39 -20.02 -14.27
C LEU A 56 -15.65 -18.66 -14.89
N MET A 57 -15.52 -17.56 -14.14
CA MET A 57 -15.57 -16.22 -14.71
C MET A 57 -14.49 -16.00 -15.78
N TYR A 58 -13.32 -16.63 -15.61
CA TYR A 58 -12.26 -16.61 -16.62
C TYR A 58 -12.60 -17.49 -17.83
N GLU A 59 -13.07 -18.71 -17.61
CA GLU A 59 -13.42 -19.66 -18.66
C GLU A 59 -14.58 -19.17 -19.54
N TYR A 60 -15.63 -18.60 -18.93
CA TYR A 60 -16.75 -17.99 -19.65
C TYR A 60 -16.42 -16.63 -20.26
N GLY A 61 -15.18 -16.15 -20.12
CA GLY A 61 -14.73 -14.90 -20.72
C GLY A 61 -15.35 -13.65 -20.10
N LEU A 62 -15.94 -13.74 -18.90
CA LEU A 62 -16.44 -12.60 -18.14
C LEU A 62 -15.30 -11.66 -17.72
N LEU A 63 -14.07 -12.18 -17.65
CA LEU A 63 -12.82 -11.44 -17.39
C LEU A 63 -12.03 -11.06 -18.66
N ASN A 64 -12.62 -11.19 -19.84
CA ASN A 64 -12.00 -10.75 -21.09
C ASN A 64 -12.06 -9.23 -21.26
N SER A 65 -11.12 -8.68 -22.04
CA SER A 65 -10.95 -7.24 -22.20
C SER A 65 -12.21 -6.52 -22.67
N ASN A 66 -12.98 -7.12 -23.59
CA ASN A 66 -14.22 -6.53 -24.08
C ASN A 66 -15.31 -6.43 -23.00
N LYS A 67 -15.45 -7.47 -22.16
CA LYS A 67 -16.44 -7.49 -21.07
C LYS A 67 -16.01 -6.59 -19.92
N MET A 68 -14.73 -6.59 -19.55
CA MET A 68 -14.21 -5.69 -18.52
C MET A 68 -14.29 -4.21 -18.93
N GLN A 69 -14.27 -3.87 -20.22
CA GLN A 69 -14.47 -2.49 -20.67
C GLN A 69 -15.93 -2.02 -20.60
N THR A 70 -16.90 -2.92 -20.49
CA THR A 70 -18.33 -2.60 -20.65
C THR A 70 -19.19 -2.98 -19.44
N SER A 71 -18.80 -4.01 -18.70
CA SER A 71 -19.58 -4.60 -17.62
C SER A 71 -19.00 -4.25 -16.25
N LEU A 72 -19.63 -3.29 -15.56
CA LEU A 72 -19.32 -3.01 -14.15
C LEU A 72 -19.67 -4.20 -13.24
N LYS A 73 -20.66 -5.02 -13.61
CA LYS A 73 -21.05 -6.20 -12.81
C LYS A 73 -19.92 -7.23 -12.75
N SER A 74 -19.24 -7.44 -13.87
CA SER A 74 -18.09 -8.37 -13.94
C SER A 74 -16.93 -7.87 -13.06
N TRP A 75 -16.67 -6.55 -13.07
CA TRP A 75 -15.71 -5.93 -12.15
C TRP A 75 -16.10 -6.16 -10.69
N GLN A 76 -17.36 -5.87 -10.32
CA GLN A 76 -17.82 -6.00 -8.95
C GLN A 76 -17.70 -7.44 -8.44
N LEU A 77 -18.19 -8.42 -9.22
CA LEU A 77 -18.08 -9.83 -8.84
C LEU A 77 -16.62 -10.27 -8.68
N MET A 78 -15.74 -9.86 -9.59
CA MET A 78 -14.31 -10.15 -9.49
C MET A 78 -13.71 -9.55 -8.20
N MET A 79 -13.98 -8.28 -7.92
CA MET A 79 -13.50 -7.59 -6.72
C MET A 79 -14.07 -8.24 -5.45
N ASP A 80 -15.36 -8.57 -5.43
CA ASP A 80 -16.01 -9.25 -4.32
C ASP A 80 -15.36 -10.60 -4.01
N CYS A 81 -15.15 -11.45 -5.03
CA CYS A 81 -14.47 -12.72 -4.85
C CYS A 81 -13.05 -12.54 -4.29
N VAL A 82 -12.22 -11.67 -4.90
CA VAL A 82 -10.84 -11.43 -4.44
C VAL A 82 -10.81 -10.84 -3.03
N SER A 83 -11.76 -9.96 -2.71
CA SER A 83 -11.85 -9.31 -1.40
C SER A 83 -12.21 -10.29 -0.27
N GLN A 84 -12.95 -11.37 -0.57
CA GLN A 84 -13.39 -12.34 0.42
C GLN A 84 -12.49 -13.59 0.49
N MET A 85 -11.67 -13.82 -0.52
CA MET A 85 -10.72 -14.92 -0.52
C MET A 85 -9.68 -14.78 0.60
N ASN A 86 -9.52 -15.85 1.38
CA ASN A 86 -8.50 -15.96 2.43
C ASN A 86 -7.10 -16.19 1.85
N ASN A 87 -6.99 -16.92 0.74
CA ASN A 87 -5.71 -17.22 0.10
C ASN A 87 -5.80 -17.07 -1.43
N VAL A 88 -5.42 -15.89 -1.90
CA VAL A 88 -5.37 -15.54 -3.33
C VAL A 88 -4.20 -16.23 -4.06
N GLY A 89 -3.30 -16.90 -3.33
CA GLY A 89 -2.16 -17.64 -3.91
C GLY A 89 -2.51 -18.97 -4.58
N VAL A 90 -3.76 -19.45 -4.45
CA VAL A 90 -4.20 -20.78 -4.93
C VAL A 90 -4.80 -20.73 -6.34
N ILE A 91 -4.69 -19.59 -7.02
CA ILE A 91 -5.30 -19.33 -8.32
C ILE A 91 -4.38 -19.81 -9.46
N GLY A 92 -4.96 -20.35 -10.53
CA GLY A 92 -4.21 -20.74 -11.74
C GLY A 92 -3.40 -19.59 -12.37
N THR A 93 -2.27 -19.91 -13.00
CA THR A 93 -1.31 -18.92 -13.54
C THR A 93 -1.90 -18.02 -14.63
N SER A 94 -2.80 -18.55 -15.47
CA SER A 94 -3.48 -17.78 -16.52
C SER A 94 -4.41 -16.71 -15.94
N LEU A 95 -5.20 -17.09 -14.94
CA LEU A 95 -6.08 -16.18 -14.22
C LEU A 95 -5.27 -15.17 -13.40
N ASP A 96 -4.16 -15.60 -12.79
CA ASP A 96 -3.24 -14.71 -12.09
C ASP A 96 -2.72 -13.58 -12.97
N LYS A 97 -2.33 -13.90 -14.21
CA LYS A 97 -1.86 -12.93 -15.19
C LYS A 97 -2.95 -11.93 -15.57
N ARG A 98 -4.20 -12.39 -15.74
CA ARG A 98 -5.33 -11.50 -16.01
C ARG A 98 -5.66 -10.59 -14.83
N LEU A 99 -5.67 -11.12 -13.62
CA LEU A 99 -5.94 -10.32 -12.43
C LEU A 99 -4.87 -9.23 -12.26
N LYS A 100 -3.59 -9.53 -12.52
CA LYS A 100 -2.53 -8.52 -12.56
C LYS A 100 -2.85 -7.40 -13.56
N GLU A 101 -3.17 -7.76 -14.79
CA GLU A 101 -3.54 -6.79 -15.85
C GLU A 101 -4.69 -5.87 -15.40
N TRP A 102 -5.74 -6.44 -14.80
CA TRP A 102 -6.90 -5.68 -14.36
C TRP A 102 -6.64 -4.82 -13.13
N PHE A 103 -5.92 -5.32 -12.13
CA PHE A 103 -5.58 -4.55 -10.93
C PHE A 103 -4.54 -3.46 -11.17
N THR A 104 -3.77 -3.53 -12.26
CA THR A 104 -2.89 -2.44 -12.70
C THR A 104 -3.65 -1.39 -13.53
N ASN A 105 -4.77 -1.75 -14.18
CA ASN A 105 -5.49 -0.86 -15.08
C ASN A 105 -6.73 -0.20 -14.42
N GLU A 106 -6.47 0.64 -13.41
CA GLU A 106 -7.50 1.39 -12.69
C GLU A 106 -8.33 2.31 -13.61
N GLU A 107 -7.71 2.87 -14.65
CA GLU A 107 -8.37 3.83 -15.56
C GLU A 107 -9.63 3.29 -16.23
N LEU A 108 -9.64 2.01 -16.58
CA LEU A 108 -10.79 1.39 -17.23
C LEU A 108 -12.01 1.37 -16.29
N LEU A 109 -11.79 1.04 -15.01
CA LEU A 109 -12.85 1.08 -14.00
C LEU A 109 -13.32 2.52 -13.76
N LEU A 110 -12.39 3.48 -13.67
CA LEU A 110 -12.72 4.89 -13.49
C LEU A 110 -13.57 5.45 -14.64
N ARG A 111 -13.32 5.02 -15.88
CA ARG A 111 -14.14 5.39 -17.04
C ARG A 111 -15.57 4.85 -16.92
N LEU A 112 -15.74 3.61 -16.46
CA LEU A 112 -17.06 2.99 -16.28
C LEU A 112 -17.90 3.67 -15.19
N ILE A 113 -17.27 4.13 -14.11
CA ILE A 113 -18.00 4.74 -12.98
C ILE A 113 -18.14 6.26 -13.10
N LYS A 114 -17.50 6.91 -14.06
CA LYS A 114 -17.46 8.38 -14.20
C LYS A 114 -18.85 9.04 -14.22
N MET A 115 -19.85 8.36 -14.77
CA MET A 115 -21.23 8.85 -14.88
C MET A 115 -22.08 8.57 -13.63
N LYS A 116 -21.59 7.78 -12.67
CA LYS A 116 -22.31 7.48 -11.43
C LYS A 116 -22.25 8.63 -10.42
N PRO A 117 -23.14 8.67 -9.42
CA PRO A 117 -23.01 9.59 -8.28
C PRO A 117 -21.66 9.45 -7.58
N LEU A 118 -21.13 10.54 -7.02
CA LEU A 118 -19.82 10.56 -6.36
C LEU A 118 -19.73 9.54 -5.21
N SER A 119 -20.81 9.38 -4.43
CA SER A 119 -20.87 8.37 -3.37
C SER A 119 -20.62 6.95 -3.90
N ASP A 120 -21.25 6.57 -5.01
CA ASP A 120 -21.09 5.25 -5.61
C ASP A 120 -19.69 5.07 -6.21
N GLN A 121 -19.16 6.13 -6.82
CA GLN A 121 -17.77 6.12 -7.32
C GLN A 121 -16.81 5.80 -6.17
N LEU A 122 -16.92 6.48 -5.03
CA LEU A 122 -16.05 6.25 -3.87
C LEU A 122 -16.17 4.82 -3.32
N ILE A 123 -17.37 4.25 -3.27
CA ILE A 123 -17.58 2.87 -2.80
C ILE A 123 -16.91 1.86 -3.74
N ILE A 124 -17.14 2.00 -5.04
CA ILE A 124 -16.58 1.08 -6.04
C ILE A 124 -15.05 1.20 -6.08
N THR A 125 -14.52 2.42 -6.04
CA THR A 125 -13.06 2.63 -6.04
C THR A 125 -12.41 2.15 -4.74
N TYR A 126 -13.07 2.31 -3.59
CA TYR A 126 -12.62 1.70 -2.34
C TYR A 126 -12.52 0.18 -2.45
N GLN A 127 -13.58 -0.46 -2.98
CA GLN A 127 -13.63 -1.91 -3.16
C GLN A 127 -12.53 -2.39 -4.11
N PHE A 128 -12.27 -1.64 -5.18
CA PHE A 128 -11.14 -1.89 -6.07
C PHE A 128 -9.81 -1.86 -5.32
N PHE A 129 -9.51 -0.76 -4.60
CA PHE A 129 -8.26 -0.65 -3.88
C PHE A 129 -8.08 -1.72 -2.80
N TYR A 130 -9.14 -2.04 -2.07
CA TYR A 130 -9.12 -3.10 -1.05
C TYR A 130 -8.80 -4.46 -1.67
N SER A 131 -9.47 -4.80 -2.77
CA SER A 131 -9.27 -6.05 -3.50
C SER A 131 -7.87 -6.13 -4.11
N SER A 132 -7.40 -5.03 -4.72
CA SER A 132 -6.04 -4.89 -5.25
C SER A 132 -5.00 -5.11 -4.16
N LEU A 133 -5.15 -4.47 -3.00
CA LEU A 133 -4.22 -4.65 -1.89
C LEU A 133 -4.19 -6.11 -1.43
N LYS A 134 -5.35 -6.76 -1.26
CA LYS A 134 -5.41 -8.18 -0.91
C LYS A 134 -4.69 -9.06 -1.94
N PHE A 135 -4.89 -8.78 -3.23
CA PHE A 135 -4.22 -9.50 -4.30
C PHE A 135 -2.69 -9.34 -4.26
N TRP A 136 -2.19 -8.12 -4.09
CA TRP A 136 -0.75 -7.84 -4.09
C TRP A 136 -0.05 -8.28 -2.79
N LYS A 137 -0.75 -8.22 -1.64
CA LYS A 137 -0.23 -8.53 -0.30
C LYS A 137 0.22 -9.97 -0.13
N ARG A 138 -0.22 -10.91 -0.98
CA ARG A 138 0.27 -12.31 -0.96
C ARG A 138 1.79 -12.41 -1.12
N ASN A 139 2.42 -11.45 -1.82
CA ASN A 139 3.87 -11.33 -1.91
C ASN A 139 4.31 -9.87 -1.94
N VAL A 140 4.31 -9.24 -0.77
CA VAL A 140 4.67 -7.82 -0.60
C VAL A 140 6.04 -7.48 -1.18
N LYS A 141 7.03 -8.40 -1.09
CA LYS A 141 8.40 -8.12 -1.58
C LYS A 141 8.47 -8.04 -3.09
N GLN A 142 7.75 -8.92 -3.80
CA GLN A 142 7.73 -8.92 -5.26
C GLN A 142 6.82 -7.82 -5.82
N ASN A 143 5.72 -7.51 -5.13
CA ASN A 143 4.70 -6.58 -5.59
C ASN A 143 4.79 -5.21 -4.92
N TYR A 144 5.95 -4.86 -4.36
CA TYR A 144 6.11 -3.62 -3.59
C TYR A 144 5.78 -2.39 -4.44
N GLU A 145 6.26 -2.37 -5.69
CA GLU A 145 6.01 -1.27 -6.65
C GLU A 145 4.51 -1.06 -6.87
N HIS A 146 3.75 -2.12 -7.15
CA HIS A 146 2.30 -2.04 -7.31
C HIS A 146 1.56 -1.60 -6.04
N ILE A 147 2.06 -1.97 -4.86
CA ILE A 147 1.48 -1.51 -3.59
C ILE A 147 1.78 -0.02 -3.35
N ASP A 148 2.96 0.45 -3.76
CA ASP A 148 3.30 1.87 -3.65
C ASP A 148 2.52 2.72 -4.66
N GLU A 149 2.41 2.25 -5.92
CA GLU A 149 1.54 2.81 -6.97
C GLU A 149 0.09 2.92 -6.48
N LEU A 150 -0.47 1.85 -5.91
CA LEU A 150 -1.80 1.85 -5.29
C LEU A 150 -1.91 2.94 -4.21
N SER A 151 -0.87 3.11 -3.40
CA SER A 151 -0.82 4.16 -2.37
C SER A 151 -0.79 5.56 -2.98
N ILE A 152 -0.13 5.75 -4.12
CA ILE A 152 -0.11 7.02 -4.86
C ILE A 152 -1.50 7.30 -5.44
N SER A 153 -2.10 6.34 -6.17
CA SER A 153 -3.46 6.47 -6.71
C SER A 153 -4.48 6.80 -5.63
N CYS A 154 -4.44 6.12 -4.48
CA CYS A 154 -5.31 6.41 -3.34
C CYS A 154 -5.16 7.87 -2.85
N LYS A 155 -3.92 8.37 -2.77
CA LYS A 155 -3.65 9.77 -2.34
C LYS A 155 -4.22 10.76 -3.35
N GLU A 156 -4.00 10.52 -4.63
CA GLU A 156 -4.49 11.38 -5.70
C GLU A 156 -6.02 11.42 -5.71
N LEU A 157 -6.68 10.26 -5.58
CA LEU A 157 -8.13 10.18 -5.48
C LEU A 157 -8.64 10.99 -4.28
N LEU A 158 -8.04 10.81 -3.09
CA LEU A 158 -8.43 11.54 -1.88
C LEU A 158 -8.32 13.06 -2.09
N LEU A 159 -7.25 13.54 -2.74
CA LEU A 159 -7.05 14.96 -3.01
C LEU A 159 -8.03 15.53 -4.03
N GLN A 160 -8.34 14.77 -5.07
CA GLN A 160 -9.31 15.18 -6.09
C GLN A 160 -10.74 15.20 -5.53
N THR A 161 -11.06 14.27 -4.63
CA THR A 161 -12.41 14.08 -4.10
C THR A 161 -12.68 14.89 -2.82
N SER A 162 -11.68 15.23 -2.01
CA SER A 162 -11.85 15.98 -0.74
C SER A 162 -12.58 17.31 -0.95
N ARG A 163 -12.26 17.99 -2.06
CA ARG A 163 -12.86 19.28 -2.43
C ARG A 163 -14.30 19.13 -2.90
N ARG A 164 -14.63 18.00 -3.55
CA ARG A 164 -15.92 17.73 -4.19
C ARG A 164 -16.96 17.14 -3.22
N CYS A 165 -16.53 16.45 -2.16
CA CYS A 165 -17.43 15.86 -1.17
C CYS A 165 -18.17 16.96 -0.39
N GLN A 166 -19.50 16.91 -0.39
CA GLN A 166 -20.36 17.86 0.34
C GLN A 166 -21.33 17.14 1.27
N THR A 167 -21.75 15.92 0.92
CA THR A 167 -22.72 15.16 1.71
C THR A 167 -22.05 14.35 2.82
N VAL A 168 -22.81 14.04 3.87
CA VAL A 168 -22.34 13.24 5.01
C VAL A 168 -21.86 11.85 4.55
N THR A 169 -22.60 11.24 3.61
CA THR A 169 -22.29 9.90 3.08
C THR A 169 -20.99 9.90 2.28
N GLU A 170 -20.75 10.91 1.44
CA GLU A 170 -19.49 11.08 0.71
C GLU A 170 -18.31 11.27 1.67
N ILE A 171 -18.47 12.07 2.72
CA ILE A 171 -17.43 12.30 3.73
C ILE A 171 -17.12 11.01 4.49
N GLN A 172 -18.13 10.20 4.79
CA GLN A 172 -17.94 8.88 5.40
C GLN A 172 -17.19 7.92 4.47
N ASN A 173 -17.57 7.84 3.19
CA ASN A 173 -16.87 6.98 2.23
C ASN A 173 -15.42 7.45 2.01
N LEU A 174 -15.18 8.76 1.96
CA LEU A 174 -13.85 9.35 1.90
C LEU A 174 -13.02 8.98 3.14
N SER A 175 -13.63 9.02 4.33
CA SER A 175 -12.95 8.62 5.56
C SER A 175 -12.55 7.15 5.58
N GLN A 176 -13.34 6.28 4.95
CA GLN A 176 -13.04 4.86 4.83
C GLN A 176 -11.84 4.61 3.91
N ILE A 177 -11.75 5.35 2.80
CA ILE A 177 -10.57 5.30 1.90
C ILE A 177 -9.32 5.83 2.64
N LEU A 178 -9.46 6.88 3.46
CA LEU A 178 -8.37 7.41 4.26
C LEU A 178 -7.91 6.41 5.35
N ASP A 179 -8.84 5.72 6.01
CA ASP A 179 -8.54 4.66 6.98
C ASP A 179 -7.77 3.51 6.31
N PHE A 180 -8.25 3.04 5.16
CA PHE A 180 -7.56 2.02 4.37
C PHE A 180 -6.15 2.44 3.96
N LEU A 181 -5.98 3.66 3.44
CA LEU A 181 -4.67 4.15 3.03
C LEU A 181 -3.70 4.20 4.23
N ILE A 182 -4.11 4.78 5.35
CA ILE A 182 -3.22 4.96 6.51
C ILE A 182 -2.92 3.63 7.19
N PHE A 183 -3.95 2.85 7.49
CA PHE A 183 -3.78 1.66 8.33
C PHE A 183 -3.43 0.41 7.52
N ASP A 184 -4.19 0.10 6.47
CA ASP A 184 -4.00 -1.16 5.75
C ASP A 184 -2.81 -1.07 4.79
N VAL A 185 -2.66 0.05 4.07
CA VAL A 185 -1.56 0.24 3.11
C VAL A 185 -0.28 0.69 3.81
N GLN A 186 -0.26 1.86 4.46
CA GLN A 186 0.99 2.44 4.98
C GLN A 186 1.51 1.70 6.23
N ILE A 187 0.65 1.42 7.21
CA ILE A 187 1.08 0.83 8.49
C ILE A 187 1.19 -0.70 8.37
N GLU A 188 0.15 -1.39 7.94
CA GLU A 188 0.11 -2.86 7.95
C GLU A 188 0.93 -3.47 6.82
N THR A 189 0.74 -3.00 5.57
CA THR A 189 1.39 -3.62 4.41
C THR A 189 2.81 -3.10 4.20
N LEU A 190 3.00 -1.77 4.22
CA LEU A 190 4.31 -1.14 4.04
C LEU A 190 5.13 -1.02 5.33
N GLN A 191 4.59 -1.48 6.47
CA GLN A 191 5.29 -1.51 7.77
C GLN A 191 5.84 -0.14 8.20
N LYS A 192 5.19 0.96 7.79
CA LYS A 192 5.59 2.32 8.20
C LYS A 192 5.14 2.57 9.64
N LYS A 193 5.95 3.32 10.37
CA LYS A 193 5.65 3.67 11.76
C LYS A 193 4.39 4.54 11.81
N ALA A 194 3.39 4.09 12.55
CA ALA A 194 2.20 4.88 12.86
C ALA A 194 2.60 6.24 13.44
N SER A 195 2.15 7.31 12.80
CA SER A 195 2.43 8.67 13.21
C SER A 195 1.25 9.55 12.87
N ILE A 196 0.85 10.40 13.81
CA ILE A 196 -0.20 11.40 13.60
C ILE A 196 0.14 12.35 12.44
N THR A 197 1.43 12.51 12.12
CA THR A 197 1.89 13.32 11.00
C THR A 197 1.37 12.84 9.65
N MET A 198 1.05 11.55 9.51
CA MET A 198 0.47 11.01 8.27
C MET A 198 -0.91 11.62 8.03
N TYR A 199 -1.78 11.58 9.04
CA TYR A 199 -3.10 12.18 8.98
C TYR A 199 -3.04 13.72 8.85
N THR A 200 -2.21 14.39 9.65
CA THR A 200 -2.13 15.86 9.59
C THR A 200 -1.66 16.37 8.24
N ARG A 201 -0.77 15.64 7.55
CA ARG A 201 -0.35 16.00 6.19
C ARG A 201 -1.51 15.98 5.21
N PHE A 202 -2.40 15.00 5.29
CA PHE A 202 -3.61 14.98 4.46
C PHE A 202 -4.54 16.15 4.76
N CYS A 203 -4.76 16.44 6.04
CA CYS A 203 -5.56 17.60 6.44
C CYS A 203 -4.94 18.94 6.00
N GLN A 204 -3.62 19.03 5.88
CA GLN A 204 -2.93 20.25 5.41
C GLN A 204 -3.01 20.46 3.90
N LEU A 205 -3.35 19.42 3.12
CA LEU A 205 -3.48 19.53 1.66
C LEU A 205 -4.84 20.12 1.24
N ASP A 206 -5.81 20.13 2.14
CA ASP A 206 -7.12 20.76 1.97
C ASP A 206 -7.60 21.36 3.29
N ASP A 207 -7.54 22.68 3.40
CA ASP A 207 -7.91 23.43 4.60
C ASP A 207 -9.35 23.18 5.07
N LYS A 208 -10.23 22.72 4.18
CA LYS A 208 -11.64 22.41 4.50
C LYS A 208 -11.85 20.95 4.88
N LEU A 209 -10.89 20.06 4.64
CA LEU A 209 -11.04 18.63 4.94
C LEU A 209 -11.11 18.40 6.45
N GLN A 210 -10.24 19.05 7.22
CA GLN A 210 -10.23 18.85 8.66
C GLN A 210 -11.54 19.30 9.32
N SER A 211 -12.09 20.44 8.90
CA SER A 211 -13.37 20.93 9.43
C SER A 211 -14.53 20.01 9.04
N LYS A 212 -14.55 19.48 7.80
CA LYS A 212 -15.52 18.46 7.37
C LYS A 212 -15.43 17.19 8.24
N LEU A 213 -14.23 16.69 8.53
CA LEU A 213 -14.05 15.49 9.35
C LEU A 213 -14.39 15.70 10.83
N LYS A 214 -14.26 16.93 11.36
CA LYS A 214 -14.72 17.28 12.71
C LYS A 214 -16.24 17.41 12.79
N ALA A 215 -16.88 17.90 11.73
CA ALA A 215 -18.33 18.08 11.68
C ALA A 215 -19.12 16.79 11.48
N ASN A 216 -18.45 15.67 11.14
CA ASN A 216 -19.07 14.40 10.82
C ASN A 216 -18.62 13.29 11.80
N LYS A 217 -19.56 12.41 12.14
CA LYS A 217 -19.34 11.28 13.05
C LYS A 217 -18.90 10.02 12.29
N VAL A 218 -18.14 9.17 12.97
CA VAL A 218 -17.75 7.85 12.46
C VAL A 218 -18.98 6.96 12.33
N LYS A 219 -19.12 6.27 11.19
CA LYS A 219 -20.27 5.41 10.86
C LYS A 219 -20.57 4.35 11.93
N HIS A 220 -19.54 3.79 12.56
CA HIS A 220 -19.64 2.74 13.58
C HIS A 220 -19.59 3.26 15.03
N ALA A 221 -19.28 4.53 15.23
CA ALA A 221 -19.17 5.15 16.55
C ALA A 221 -19.76 6.56 16.50
N GLN A 222 -21.09 6.64 16.58
CA GLN A 222 -21.85 7.90 16.45
C GLN A 222 -21.46 8.98 17.49
N SER A 223 -20.77 8.60 18.55
CA SER A 223 -20.27 9.53 19.57
C SER A 223 -18.97 10.24 19.18
N VAL A 224 -18.15 9.66 18.30
CA VAL A 224 -16.79 10.14 18.00
C VAL A 224 -16.73 10.78 16.62
N ASP A 225 -16.17 11.99 16.55
CA ASP A 225 -15.90 12.67 15.28
C ASP A 225 -14.77 11.97 14.51
N ILE A 226 -14.80 12.02 13.19
CA ILE A 226 -13.82 11.33 12.35
C ILE A 226 -12.39 11.84 12.62
N ASP A 227 -12.20 13.14 12.86
CA ASP A 227 -10.87 13.71 13.22
C ASP A 227 -10.34 13.13 14.54
N THR A 228 -11.21 12.99 15.54
CA THR A 228 -10.85 12.43 16.85
C THR A 228 -10.47 10.96 16.73
N TYR A 229 -11.22 10.18 15.94
CA TYR A 229 -10.93 8.78 15.66
C TYR A 229 -9.53 8.58 15.08
N PHE A 230 -9.13 9.34 14.05
CA PHE A 230 -7.79 9.23 13.46
C PHE A 230 -6.69 9.63 14.45
N ARG A 231 -6.91 10.68 15.25
CA ARG A 231 -5.94 11.13 16.25
C ARG A 231 -5.74 10.10 17.37
N GLU A 232 -6.80 9.46 17.84
CA GLU A 232 -6.72 8.42 18.86
C GLU A 232 -6.08 7.13 18.33
N LYS A 233 -6.47 6.68 17.13
CA LYS A 233 -5.95 5.44 16.53
C LYS A 233 -4.48 5.55 16.13
N LEU A 234 -3.99 6.75 15.79
CA LEU A 234 -2.58 7.02 15.46
C LEU A 234 -1.73 7.46 16.66
N GLN A 235 -2.32 7.70 17.83
CA GLN A 235 -1.53 7.99 19.02
C GLN A 235 -0.75 6.74 19.45
N PRO A 236 0.53 6.90 19.81
CA PRO A 236 1.29 5.78 20.32
C PRO A 236 0.62 5.26 21.59
N LYS A 237 0.12 4.01 21.55
CA LYS A 237 -0.46 3.37 22.73
C LYS A 237 0.57 3.49 23.87
N PRO A 238 0.17 4.01 25.05
CA PRO A 238 1.10 4.16 26.15
C PRO A 238 1.69 2.78 26.46
N LYS A 239 3.03 2.68 26.38
CA LYS A 239 3.74 1.47 26.80
C LYS A 239 3.29 1.19 28.23
N PRO A 240 2.86 -0.03 28.58
CA PRO A 240 2.54 -0.36 29.96
C PRO A 240 3.80 -0.01 30.77
N LYS A 241 3.64 0.95 31.70
CA LYS A 241 4.75 1.36 32.58
C LYS A 241 5.28 0.08 33.22
N PRO A 242 6.59 -0.22 33.14
CA PRO A 242 7.13 -1.35 33.87
C PRO A 242 6.77 -1.11 35.34
N LYS A 243 6.00 -2.02 35.93
CA LYS A 243 5.69 -2.00 37.37
C LYS A 243 7.03 -1.89 38.08
N SER A 244 7.33 -0.72 38.65
CA SER A 244 8.51 -0.59 39.49
C SER A 244 8.28 -1.54 40.66
N LYS A 245 9.14 -2.55 40.77
CA LYS A 245 9.17 -3.43 41.93
C LYS A 245 9.54 -2.54 43.11
N SER A 246 8.54 -2.07 43.85
CA SER A 246 8.75 -1.44 45.14
C SER A 246 9.17 -2.51 46.15
N ARG A 247 10.19 -2.15 46.94
CA ARG A 247 10.58 -2.68 48.26
C ARG A 247 11.28 -4.04 48.34
N SER A 248 12.55 -3.99 48.76
CA SER A 248 12.85 -4.22 50.18
C SER A 248 14.15 -3.50 50.58
N LEU A 249 14.01 -2.49 51.43
CA LEU A 249 15.12 -1.84 52.14
C LEU A 249 15.53 -2.76 53.29
N LYS A 250 16.76 -3.29 53.25
CA LYS A 250 17.44 -3.78 54.46
C LYS A 250 18.19 -2.60 55.09
N PRO A 251 18.02 -2.32 56.39
CA PRO A 251 18.85 -1.36 57.09
C PRO A 251 20.17 -2.04 57.44
N LYS A 252 21.30 -1.39 57.15
CA LYS A 252 22.56 -1.71 57.82
C LYS A 252 23.24 -0.40 58.22
N ASN A 253 23.23 -0.18 59.53
CA ASN A 253 23.93 0.87 60.25
C ASN A 253 25.46 0.73 60.11
N GLN A 254 26.15 1.84 60.43
CA GLN A 254 27.54 1.98 60.91
C GLN A 254 28.65 1.86 59.84
N VAL A 255 29.70 2.71 59.75
CA VAL A 255 30.38 3.68 60.63
C VAL A 255 31.03 4.81 59.78
N GLN A 256 31.23 5.98 60.39
CA GLN A 256 31.91 7.19 59.91
C GLN A 256 33.42 7.02 59.62
N ILE A 257 34.03 7.96 58.87
CA ILE A 257 35.19 8.82 59.23
C ILE A 257 35.99 9.27 57.99
N GLY A 258 36.32 10.57 57.93
CA GLY A 258 37.50 11.15 57.28
C GLY A 258 37.26 11.73 55.87
N ALA A 259 37.07 13.03 55.65
CA ALA A 259 37.97 14.19 55.80
C ALA A 259 38.58 14.65 54.45
N ALA A 260 38.64 15.99 54.33
CA ALA A 260 39.50 16.82 53.46
C ALA A 260 39.07 17.07 51.99
N THR A 261 38.66 18.31 51.62
CA THR A 261 39.45 19.42 50.98
C THR A 261 40.05 19.03 49.62
N THR A 262 40.08 19.82 48.54
CA THR A 262 39.63 21.18 48.18
C THR A 262 39.90 21.34 46.67
N SER A 263 39.20 22.28 46.04
CA SER A 263 39.35 22.80 44.66
C SER A 263 40.78 23.03 44.16
N THR A 264 41.04 22.87 42.86
CA THR A 264 41.75 23.91 42.07
C THR A 264 41.62 23.74 40.55
N SER A 265 41.27 24.86 39.92
CA SER A 265 41.47 25.27 38.53
C SER A 265 42.95 25.37 38.14
N THR A 266 43.29 25.20 36.86
CA THR A 266 44.26 26.01 36.06
C THR A 266 44.46 25.32 34.68
N THR A 267 44.13 25.93 33.54
CA THR A 267 44.79 26.96 32.71
C THR A 267 45.39 26.34 31.45
N ALA A 268 45.14 27.00 30.31
CA ALA A 268 45.57 26.64 28.97
C ALA A 268 47.08 26.77 28.76
N VAL A 269 47.64 25.91 27.90
CA VAL A 269 48.89 26.14 27.16
C VAL A 269 48.70 25.67 25.73
N ILE A 270 49.11 26.52 24.78
CA ILE A 270 48.98 26.39 23.33
C ILE A 270 50.33 25.93 22.74
N ALA A 271 50.22 25.15 21.63
CA ALA A 271 51.22 24.79 20.60
C ALA A 271 52.13 23.56 20.84
N PRO A 272 52.64 22.88 19.79
CA PRO A 272 52.45 23.07 18.34
C PRO A 272 51.87 21.84 17.60
N ALA A 273 51.52 22.04 16.33
CA ALA A 273 51.01 21.04 15.40
C ALA A 273 51.99 19.86 15.22
N SER A 274 51.53 18.65 15.53
CA SER A 274 52.15 17.42 15.08
C SER A 274 51.23 16.72 14.08
N THR A 275 51.84 16.35 12.98
CA THR A 275 51.25 15.70 11.80
C THR A 275 50.55 14.41 12.22
N GLN A 276 49.21 14.41 12.15
CA GLN A 276 48.39 13.23 12.40
C GLN A 276 48.72 12.13 11.39
N ARG A 277 49.48 11.12 11.81
CA ARG A 277 49.37 9.78 11.21
C ARG A 277 47.96 9.28 11.51
N MET A 278 47.12 9.20 10.48
CA MET A 278 45.78 8.63 10.61
C MET A 278 45.89 7.21 11.17
N ASN A 279 45.44 7.05 12.40
CA ASN A 279 45.43 5.79 13.11
C ASN A 279 44.35 4.89 12.48
N LEU A 280 44.75 3.78 11.86
CA LEU A 280 43.87 2.82 11.17
C LEU A 280 42.72 2.28 12.05
N SER A 281 42.83 2.42 13.37
CA SER A 281 41.77 2.07 14.32
C SER A 281 40.49 2.92 14.17
N TYR A 282 40.58 4.14 13.64
CA TYR A 282 39.43 5.01 13.39
C TYR A 282 38.65 4.62 12.14
N ILE A 283 39.32 4.11 11.10
CA ILE A 283 38.69 3.62 9.86
C ILE A 283 37.84 2.37 10.16
N ARG A 284 38.26 1.53 11.11
CA ARG A 284 37.50 0.35 11.55
C ARG A 284 36.20 0.67 12.29
N ARG A 285 36.04 1.88 12.86
CA ARG A 285 34.76 2.33 13.45
C ARG A 285 33.83 3.03 12.44
N LEU A 286 34.34 3.39 11.26
CA LEU A 286 33.52 3.92 10.17
C LEU A 286 32.81 2.78 9.39
N THR A 287 33.39 1.58 9.37
CA THR A 287 32.78 0.40 8.71
C THR A 287 31.53 -0.13 9.43
N THR A 288 31.30 0.23 10.69
CA THR A 288 30.07 -0.14 11.42
C THR A 288 28.84 0.69 11.02
N TYR A 289 29.01 1.81 10.31
CA TYR A 289 27.92 2.65 9.81
C TYR A 289 27.76 2.60 8.29
N LEU A 290 28.61 1.84 7.61
CA LEU A 290 28.50 1.62 6.18
C LEU A 290 27.41 0.55 5.93
N PRO A 291 26.44 0.82 5.03
CA PRO A 291 25.42 -0.16 4.69
C PRO A 291 26.05 -1.46 4.23
N ARG A 292 25.50 -2.61 4.63
CA ARG A 292 26.03 -3.96 4.28
C ARG A 292 26.16 -4.20 2.77
N TRP A 293 25.47 -3.43 1.93
CA TRP A 293 25.54 -3.53 0.47
C TRP A 293 26.72 -2.77 -0.15
N LEU A 294 27.30 -1.80 0.55
CA LEU A 294 28.37 -0.95 0.03
C LEU A 294 29.69 -1.71 -0.25
N PRO A 295 30.15 -2.66 0.59
CA PRO A 295 31.29 -3.51 0.23
C PRO A 295 30.98 -4.48 -0.92
N VAL A 296 29.72 -4.90 -1.09
CA VAL A 296 29.29 -5.76 -2.20
C VAL A 296 29.32 -4.99 -3.53
N TRP A 297 28.82 -3.75 -3.52
CA TRP A 297 28.88 -2.83 -4.66
C TRP A 297 30.31 -2.41 -5.01
N ALA A 298 31.16 -2.21 -3.99
CA ALA A 298 32.57 -1.86 -4.19
C ALA A 298 33.37 -3.00 -4.82
N GLN A 299 32.99 -4.27 -4.59
CA GLN A 299 33.63 -5.45 -5.18
C GLN A 299 33.09 -5.80 -6.57
N SER A 300 31.84 -5.46 -6.90
CA SER A 300 31.21 -5.82 -8.18
C SER A 300 31.51 -4.84 -9.32
N VAL A 301 32.05 -3.66 -9.02
CA VAL A 301 32.31 -2.61 -10.01
C VAL A 301 33.81 -2.42 -10.14
N GLN A 302 34.38 -2.66 -11.33
CA GLN A 302 35.74 -2.23 -11.65
C GLN A 302 35.72 -0.70 -11.77
N TRP A 303 36.01 -0.01 -10.67
CA TRP A 303 36.04 1.44 -10.61
C TRP A 303 37.19 1.98 -11.46
N SER A 304 36.87 2.53 -12.64
CA SER A 304 37.85 3.32 -13.37
C SER A 304 38.14 4.60 -12.58
N PRO A 305 39.40 5.07 -12.53
CA PRO A 305 39.76 6.29 -11.80
C PRO A 305 39.00 7.53 -12.30
N GLN A 306 38.54 7.50 -13.56
CA GLN A 306 37.72 8.54 -14.16
C GLN A 306 36.28 8.57 -13.59
N LEU A 307 35.66 7.41 -13.36
CA LEU A 307 34.33 7.32 -12.74
C LEU A 307 34.33 7.78 -11.27
N LEU A 308 35.41 7.45 -10.55
CA LEU A 308 35.57 7.87 -9.17
C LEU A 308 35.75 9.40 -9.09
N ALA A 309 36.57 9.97 -9.98
CA ALA A 309 36.74 11.42 -10.09
C ALA A 309 35.42 12.12 -10.45
N SER A 310 34.63 11.60 -11.40
CA SER A 310 33.35 12.18 -11.77
C SER A 310 32.32 12.12 -10.64
N LEU A 311 32.29 11.04 -9.86
CA LEU A 311 31.42 10.93 -8.68
C LEU A 311 31.83 11.88 -7.56
N ILE A 312 33.13 12.07 -7.34
CA ILE A 312 33.64 13.05 -6.37
C ILE A 312 33.29 14.46 -6.82
N ILE A 313 33.47 14.78 -8.11
CA ILE A 313 33.12 16.10 -8.67
C ILE A 313 31.61 16.33 -8.57
N PHE A 314 30.79 15.33 -8.88
CA PHE A 314 29.33 15.39 -8.74
C PHE A 314 28.90 15.56 -7.28
N ALA A 315 29.53 14.84 -6.36
CA ALA A 315 29.32 14.99 -4.93
C ALA A 315 29.64 16.41 -4.46
N ILE A 316 30.79 16.96 -4.89
CA ILE A 316 31.21 18.32 -4.54
C ILE A 316 30.25 19.34 -5.17
N SER A 317 29.84 19.16 -6.43
CA SER A 317 29.00 20.14 -7.15
C SER A 317 27.54 20.14 -6.69
N MET A 318 26.98 19.01 -6.24
CA MET A 318 25.63 18.94 -5.69
C MET A 318 25.59 19.26 -4.19
N VAL A 319 26.53 18.70 -3.41
CA VAL A 319 26.46 18.79 -1.94
C VAL A 319 26.91 20.16 -1.44
N LEU A 320 27.90 20.83 -2.05
CA LEU A 320 28.29 22.18 -1.61
C LEU A 320 27.17 23.22 -1.72
N PRO A 321 26.43 23.35 -2.84
CA PRO A 321 25.38 24.34 -2.95
C PRO A 321 24.15 24.01 -2.08
N LEU A 322 23.79 22.73 -1.90
CA LEU A 322 22.76 22.35 -0.93
C LEU A 322 23.19 22.64 0.52
N ALA A 323 24.46 22.41 0.84
CA ALA A 323 25.02 22.72 2.15
C ALA A 323 25.10 24.23 2.42
N ARG A 324 25.42 25.06 1.41
CA ARG A 324 25.45 26.53 1.53
C ARG A 324 24.06 27.16 1.77
N ARG A 325 22.97 26.53 1.32
CA ARG A 325 21.60 27.02 1.57
C ARG A 325 21.07 26.67 2.97
N SER A 326 21.74 25.78 3.70
CA SER A 326 21.29 25.30 5.00
C SER A 326 21.87 26.13 6.16
N LYS A 327 21.01 26.84 6.89
CA LYS A 327 21.40 27.58 8.13
C LYS A 327 21.99 26.65 9.20
N THR A 328 21.54 25.40 9.26
CA THR A 328 22.07 24.39 10.19
C THR A 328 23.45 23.88 9.79
N PHE A 329 23.76 23.84 8.49
CA PHE A 329 25.09 23.45 8.02
C PHE A 329 26.16 24.48 8.42
N ASN A 330 25.89 25.79 8.31
CA ASN A 330 26.85 26.81 8.73
C ASN A 330 27.17 26.76 10.23
N ILE A 331 26.18 26.46 11.08
CA ILE A 331 26.36 26.32 12.53
C ILE A 331 27.22 25.09 12.85
N ILE A 332 26.93 23.95 12.21
CA ILE A 332 27.68 22.71 12.40
C ILE A 332 29.10 22.84 11.82
N TRP A 333 29.26 23.54 10.69
CA TRP A 333 30.54 23.77 10.02
C TRP A 333 31.49 24.68 10.83
N MET A 334 30.95 25.73 11.46
CA MET A 334 31.74 26.65 12.29
C MET A 334 32.20 26.01 13.62
N HIS A 335 31.40 25.10 14.20
CA HIS A 335 31.71 24.47 15.48
C HIS A 335 32.36 23.07 15.37
N SER A 336 32.49 22.54 14.16
CA SER A 336 33.10 21.24 13.90
C SER A 336 34.63 21.33 13.92
N LYS A 337 35.27 20.72 14.92
CA LYS A 337 36.74 20.55 14.97
C LYS A 337 37.29 19.72 13.79
N ASP A 338 36.48 18.86 13.17
CA ASP A 338 36.89 18.02 12.03
C ASP A 338 35.96 18.18 10.83
N LYS A 339 36.28 19.15 9.97
CA LYS A 339 35.54 19.48 8.75
C LYS A 339 35.39 18.27 7.81
N ALA A 340 36.40 17.40 7.73
CA ALA A 340 36.38 16.20 6.88
C ALA A 340 35.34 15.17 7.34
N SER A 341 35.23 14.91 8.65
CA SER A 341 34.22 13.98 9.20
C SER A 341 32.80 14.47 8.94
N THR A 342 32.59 15.78 9.03
CA THR A 342 31.28 16.40 8.80
C THR A 342 30.84 16.29 7.33
N ILE A 343 31.77 16.50 6.38
CA ILE A 343 31.50 16.29 4.95
C ILE A 343 31.15 14.82 4.68
N VAL A 344 31.93 13.88 5.21
CA VAL A 344 31.71 12.45 4.97
C VAL A 344 30.35 12.02 5.51
N ARG A 345 29.93 12.50 6.70
CA ARG A 345 28.60 12.19 7.25
C ARG A 345 27.47 12.77 6.40
N LEU A 346 27.62 13.99 5.90
CA LEU A 346 26.64 14.60 5.02
C LEU A 346 26.57 13.93 3.65
N PHE A 347 27.72 13.52 3.11
CA PHE A 347 27.77 12.76 1.87
C PHE A 347 27.08 11.40 2.04
N ILE A 348 27.37 10.66 3.11
CA ILE A 348 26.68 9.39 3.42
C ILE A 348 25.19 9.62 3.59
N HIS A 349 24.78 10.69 4.28
CA HIS A 349 23.37 10.99 4.48
C HIS A 349 22.66 11.39 3.18
N ALA A 350 23.34 12.14 2.30
CA ALA A 350 22.84 12.55 0.99
C ALA A 350 22.71 11.36 0.03
N VAL A 351 23.71 10.48 0.00
CA VAL A 351 23.70 9.23 -0.79
C VAL A 351 22.61 8.29 -0.29
N ASN A 352 22.44 8.15 1.03
CA ASN A 352 21.35 7.34 1.58
C ASN A 352 19.97 7.93 1.27
N THR A 353 19.82 9.27 1.24
CA THR A 353 18.56 9.89 0.81
C THR A 353 18.31 9.75 -0.69
N LEU A 354 19.35 9.81 -1.51
CA LEU A 354 19.28 9.60 -2.96
C LEU A 354 19.00 8.14 -3.33
N ALA A 355 19.51 7.18 -2.56
CA ALA A 355 19.21 5.76 -2.73
C ALA A 355 17.85 5.35 -2.14
N SER A 356 17.18 6.25 -1.41
CA SER A 356 15.83 6.05 -0.87
C SER A 356 14.73 6.78 -1.67
N LEU A 357 15.15 7.55 -2.68
CA LEU A 357 14.32 8.06 -3.77
C LEU A 357 14.44 7.06 -4.93
#